data_AF-A0AAD3P1D1-F1
#
_entry.id   AF-A0AAD3P1D1-F1
#
_cell.length_a   1.000
_cell.length_b   1.000
_cell.length_c   1.000
_cell.angle_alpha   90.00
_cell.angle_beta   90.00
_cell.angle_gamma   90.00
#
_symmetry.space_group_name_H-M   'P 1'
#
loop_
_entity.id
_entity.type
_entity.pdbx_description
1 polymer ?
#
loop_
_entity_poly.entity_id
_entity_poly.type
_entity_poly.pdbx_seq_one_letter_code
_entity_poly.pdbx_strand_id
1 'polypeptide(L)'
;MIAALILSAALASQDQEGALTRDSMVSDAKDRLLHGEPLPSDLDERLMRLNPSDRIEVLIFLRRSGLLSGPAWPADRLLAPSIAGGGRE
;
A
#
# COMPACT_ATOMS: atom_id res chain seq x y z
N MET A 1 -28.19 12.48 20.17
CA MET A 1 -27.32 11.27 20.23
C MET A 1 -26.85 10.80 18.87
N ILE A 2 -27.73 10.58 17.89
CA ILE A 2 -27.31 10.13 16.54
C ILE A 2 -26.33 11.09 15.86
N ALA A 3 -26.56 12.40 15.94
CA ALA A 3 -25.65 13.41 15.38
C ALA A 3 -24.24 13.38 16.00
N ALA A 4 -24.11 13.01 17.28
CA ALA A 4 -22.81 12.88 17.95
C ALA A 4 -22.05 11.64 17.46
N LEU A 5 -22.76 10.56 17.10
CA LEU A 5 -22.15 9.34 16.56
C LEU A 5 -21.62 9.54 15.14
N ILE A 6 -22.30 10.35 14.32
CA ILE A 6 -21.86 10.66 12.95
C ILE A 6 -20.57 11.49 12.96
N LEU A 7 -20.46 12.46 13.87
CA LEU A 7 -19.27 13.29 13.99
C LEU A 7 -18.05 12.47 14.46
N SER A 8 -18.21 11.59 15.45
CA SER A 8 -17.12 10.72 15.91
C SER A 8 -16.59 9.75 14.83
N ALA A 9 -17.45 9.27 13.93
CA ALA A 9 -17.04 8.42 12.81
C ALA A 9 -16.23 9.20 11.75
N ALA A 10 -16.55 10.48 11.54
CA ALA A 10 -15.80 11.34 10.64
C ALA A 10 -14.38 11.62 11.18
N LEU A 11 -14.23 11.93 12.48
CA LEU A 11 -12.91 12.15 13.08
C LEU A 11 -12.04 10.88 13.14
N ALA A 12 -12.64 9.69 13.34
CA ALA A 12 -11.90 8.42 13.29
C ALA A 12 -11.35 8.08 11.89
N SER A 13 -11.92 8.68 10.84
CA SER A 13 -11.48 8.49 9.46
C SER A 13 -10.36 9.46 9.06
N GLN A 14 -10.18 10.57 9.79
CA GLN A 14 -9.18 11.60 9.47
C GLN A 14 -7.74 11.16 9.74
N ASP A 15 -7.50 10.24 10.69
CA ASP A 15 -6.16 9.70 10.97
C ASP A 15 -5.67 8.67 9.93
N GLN A 16 -6.51 8.29 8.95
CA GLN A 16 -6.13 7.36 7.88
C GLN A 16 -5.70 8.05 6.58
N GLU A 17 -5.78 9.39 6.51
CA GLU A 17 -5.25 10.15 5.39
C GLU A 17 -3.71 10.21 5.48
N GLY A 18 -3.04 9.21 4.91
CA GLY A 18 -1.63 9.34 4.49
C GLY A 18 -0.67 8.23 4.90
N ALA A 19 -1.07 7.29 5.75
CA ALA A 19 -0.20 6.15 6.06
C ALA A 19 -0.27 5.10 4.95
N LEU A 20 0.83 4.98 4.19
CA LEU A 20 0.99 3.94 3.16
C LEU A 20 1.12 2.58 3.87
N THR A 21 0.02 1.84 3.94
CA THR A 21 -0.06 0.50 4.56
C THR A 21 -0.29 -0.58 3.51
N ARG A 22 0.01 -1.83 3.87
CA ARG A 22 -0.29 -3.02 3.06
C ARG A 22 -1.75 -3.04 2.59
N ASP A 23 -2.70 -2.86 3.51
CA ASP A 23 -4.13 -2.92 3.20
C ASP A 23 -4.57 -1.75 2.32
N SER A 24 -4.05 -0.54 2.55
CA SER A 24 -4.34 0.61 1.69
C SER A 24 -3.87 0.39 0.25
N MET A 25 -2.68 -0.20 0.05
CA MET A 25 -2.16 -0.52 -1.29
C MET A 25 -2.96 -1.62 -1.98
N VAL A 26 -3.34 -2.67 -1.24
CA VAL A 26 -4.17 -3.74 -1.80
C VAL A 26 -5.55 -3.21 -2.17
N SER A 27 -6.12 -2.32 -1.35
CA SER A 27 -7.43 -1.70 -1.63
C SER A 27 -7.38 -0.83 -2.90
N ASP A 28 -6.39 0.07 -3.01
CA ASP A 28 -6.15 0.90 -4.20
C ASP A 28 -5.94 0.04 -5.45
N ALA A 29 -5.14 -1.03 -5.36
CA ALA A 29 -4.93 -1.95 -6.48
C ALA A 29 -6.20 -2.71 -6.89
N LYS A 30 -7.06 -3.10 -5.93
CA LYS A 30 -8.36 -3.73 -6.23
C LYS A 30 -9.29 -2.76 -6.94
N ASP A 31 -9.38 -1.53 -6.46
CA ASP A 31 -10.22 -0.50 -7.06
C ASP A 31 -9.83 -0.26 -8.52
N ARG A 32 -8.53 -0.07 -8.77
CA ARG A 32 -7.97 0.04 -10.13
C ARG A 32 -8.31 -1.16 -11.01
N LEU A 33 -8.17 -2.38 -10.48
CA LEU A 33 -8.53 -3.59 -11.20
C LEU A 33 -10.02 -3.60 -11.60
N LEU A 34 -10.91 -3.20 -10.69
CA LEU A 34 -12.34 -3.12 -10.95
C LEU A 34 -12.68 -2.05 -12.01
N HIS A 35 -11.93 -0.96 -12.03
CA HIS A 35 -12.09 0.13 -12.99
C HIS A 35 -11.27 -0.04 -14.28
N GLY A 36 -10.47 -1.11 -14.40
CA GLY A 36 -9.58 -1.34 -15.54
C GLY A 36 -8.46 -0.30 -15.66
N GLU A 37 -8.11 0.36 -14.56
CA GLU A 37 -7.06 1.38 -14.51
C GLU A 37 -5.67 0.76 -14.39
N PRO A 38 -4.65 1.39 -14.97
CA PRO A 38 -3.28 0.94 -14.80
C PRO A 38 -2.78 1.15 -13.36
N LEU A 39 -1.74 0.38 -13.01
CA LEU A 39 -0.96 0.65 -11.81
C LEU A 39 -0.25 2.00 -11.92
N PRO A 40 -0.07 2.70 -10.78
CA PRO A 40 0.58 4.00 -10.74
C PRO A 40 2.07 3.89 -11.11
N SER A 41 2.62 4.93 -11.77
CA SER A 41 4.00 4.93 -12.25
C SER A 41 5.06 4.93 -11.14
N ASP A 42 4.71 5.41 -9.95
CA ASP A 42 5.56 5.47 -8.76
C ASP A 42 5.41 4.25 -7.84
N LEU A 43 4.79 3.17 -8.31
CA LEU A 43 4.52 1.95 -7.54
C LEU A 43 5.76 1.42 -6.81
N ASP A 44 6.91 1.39 -7.50
CA ASP A 44 8.17 0.90 -6.95
C ASP A 44 8.59 1.70 -5.70
N GLU A 45 8.42 3.02 -5.71
CA GLU A 45 8.71 3.89 -4.57
C GLU A 45 7.73 3.65 -3.43
N ARG A 46 6.43 3.52 -3.75
CA ARG A 46 5.38 3.23 -2.77
C ARG A 46 5.64 1.90 -2.05
N LEU A 47 6.06 0.87 -2.79
CA LEU A 47 6.44 -0.43 -2.24
C LEU A 47 7.68 -0.36 -1.33
N MET A 48 8.67 0.48 -1.66
CA MET A 48 9.87 0.65 -0.83
C MET A 48 9.60 1.41 0.48
N ARG A 49 8.48 2.14 0.59
CA ARG A 49 8.04 2.76 1.85
C ARG A 49 7.36 1.76 2.80
N LEU A 50 6.91 0.61 2.30
CA LEU A 50 6.39 -0.46 3.15
C LEU A 50 7.51 -1.18 3.91
N ASN A 51 7.15 -1.80 5.04
CA ASN A 51 8.00 -2.79 5.68
C ASN A 51 8.24 -4.00 4.74
N PRO A 52 9.38 -4.71 4.88
CA PRO A 52 9.71 -5.82 3.98
C PRO A 52 8.64 -6.91 3.90
N SER A 53 8.01 -7.29 5.02
CA SER A 53 6.91 -8.27 5.05
C SER A 53 5.72 -7.82 4.22
N ASP A 54 5.26 -6.60 4.47
CA ASP A 54 4.11 -5.98 3.83
C ASP A 54 4.32 -5.83 2.33
N ARG A 55 5.52 -5.42 1.94
CA ARG A 55 5.95 -5.29 0.54
C ARG A 55 5.84 -6.61 -0.21
N ILE A 56 6.32 -7.70 0.39
CA ILE A 56 6.25 -9.04 -0.21
C ILE A 56 4.78 -9.44 -0.42
N GLU A 57 3.92 -9.22 0.57
CA GLU A 57 2.50 -9.55 0.45
C GLU A 57 1.79 -8.77 -0.66
N VAL A 58 2.04 -7.46 -0.77
CA VAL A 58 1.49 -6.62 -1.84
C VAL A 58 1.99 -7.10 -3.20
N LEU A 59 3.29 -7.39 -3.35
CA LEU A 59 3.86 -7.92 -4.59
C LEU A 59 3.25 -9.26 -5.00
N ILE A 60 3.02 -10.16 -4.04
CA ILE A 60 2.35 -11.44 -4.30
C ILE A 60 0.92 -11.19 -4.78
N PHE A 61 0.18 -10.31 -4.12
CA PHE A 61 -1.19 -9.96 -4.52
C PHE A 61 -1.21 -9.42 -5.96
N LEU A 62 -0.38 -8.42 -6.28
CA LEU A 62 -0.32 -7.79 -7.60
C LEU A 62 0.04 -8.79 -8.72
N ARG A 63 0.93 -9.75 -8.44
CA ARG A 63 1.27 -10.80 -9.42
C ARG A 63 0.14 -11.80 -9.60
N ARG A 64 -0.51 -12.23 -8.52
CA ARG A 64 -1.61 -13.20 -8.57
C ARG A 64 -2.88 -12.62 -9.19
N SER A 65 -3.11 -11.31 -9.08
CA SER A 65 -4.21 -10.63 -9.77
C SER A 65 -3.92 -10.33 -11.24
N GLY A 66 -2.67 -10.52 -11.69
CA GLY A 66 -2.24 -10.18 -13.04
C GLY A 66 -1.98 -8.69 -13.28
N LEU A 67 -2.11 -7.84 -12.27
CA LEU A 67 -1.85 -6.39 -12.36
C LEU A 67 -0.36 -6.08 -12.57
N LEU A 68 0.53 -6.90 -12.01
CA LEU A 68 1.97 -6.75 -12.14
C LEU A 68 2.56 -7.93 -12.92
N SER A 69 3.15 -7.62 -14.07
CA SER A 69 3.90 -8.56 -14.91
C SER A 69 5.37 -8.14 -15.00
N GLY A 70 6.25 -9.09 -15.29
CA GLY A 70 7.69 -8.84 -15.44
C GLY A 70 8.57 -9.56 -14.40
N PRO A 71 9.89 -9.29 -14.43
CA PRO A 71 10.88 -10.01 -13.64
C PRO A 71 10.63 -9.84 -12.14
N ALA A 72 10.98 -10.88 -11.37
CA ALA A 72 10.96 -10.79 -9.91
C ALA A 72 12.00 -9.78 -9.41
N TRP A 73 11.70 -9.12 -8.30
CA TRP A 73 12.71 -8.30 -7.61
C TRP A 73 13.78 -9.21 -6.99
N PRO A 74 15.06 -8.77 -6.97
CA PRO A 74 16.10 -9.50 -6.27
C PRO A 74 15.83 -9.51 -4.76
N ALA A 75 16.30 -10.57 -4.08
CA ALA A 75 16.07 -10.77 -2.65
C ALA A 75 16.56 -9.58 -1.80
N ASP A 76 17.71 -9.02 -2.13
CA ASP A 76 18.29 -7.88 -1.42
C ASP A 76 17.36 -6.65 -1.43
N ARG A 77 16.69 -6.41 -2.57
CA ARG A 77 15.72 -5.30 -2.70
C ARG A 77 14.42 -5.59 -1.93
N LEU A 78 13.96 -6.84 -1.94
CA LEU A 78 12.74 -7.24 -1.21
C LEU A 78 12.91 -7.07 0.30
N LEU A 79 14.09 -7.42 0.83
CA LEU A 79 14.40 -7.40 2.26
C LEU A 79 14.97 -6.06 2.75
N ALA A 80 15.28 -5.13 1.84
CA ALA A 80 15.78 -3.81 2.19
C ALA A 80 14.82 -3.09 3.16
N PRO A 81 15.35 -2.37 4.17
CA PRO A 81 14.54 -1.66 5.14
C PRO A 81 13.59 -0.65 4.49
N SER A 82 12.51 -0.30 5.17
CA SER A 82 11.60 0.74 4.69
C SER A 82 12.32 2.08 4.60
N ILE A 83 12.17 2.77 3.47
CA ILE A 83 12.74 4.13 3.27
C ILE A 83 12.10 5.14 4.25
N ALA A 84 10.88 4.90 4.73
CA ALA A 84 10.21 5.77 5.70
C ALA A 84 10.80 5.65 7.12
N GLY A 85 11.52 4.56 7.42
CA GLY A 85 12.10 4.29 8.75
C GLY A 85 13.54 4.77 8.94
N GLY A 86 14.22 5.25 7.89
CA GLY A 86 15.65 5.58 7.90
C GLY A 86 16.06 6.89 8.60
N GLY A 87 15.20 7.45 9.47
CA GLY A 87 15.39 8.76 10.10
C GLY A 87 15.56 8.75 11.63
N ARG A 88 15.96 7.61 12.23
CA ARG A 88 16.25 7.52 13.67
C ARG A 88 17.52 6.69 13.90
N GLU A 89 18.66 7.34 13.75
CA GLU A 89 19.93 7.00 14.40
C GLU A 89 20.34 8.15 15.31
#